data_AF-A0A0Q8ZQI6-F1
#
_entry.id   AF-A0A0Q8ZQI6-F1
#
_cell.length_a   1.000
_cell.length_b   1.000
_cell.length_c   1.000
_cell.angle_alpha   90.00
_cell.angle_beta   90.00
_cell.angle_gamma   90.00
#
_symmetry.space_group_name_H-M   'P 1'
#
loop_
_entity.id
_entity.type
_entity.pdbx_description
1 polymer ?
#
loop_
_entity_poly.entity_id
_entity_poly.type
_entity_poly.pdbx_seq_one_letter_code
_entity_poly.pdbx_strand_id
1 'polypeptide(L)' 'MKAAVALPAPDGLTEALMGKAIYELGKLGTIEEGPVGGAIEVFTIPEAMKPPGAPKELPFLRFVASLIPYVVPRA' A
#
# COMPACT_ATOMS: atom_id res chain seq x y z
N MET A 1 10.92 8.49 -1.78
CA MET A 1 10.00 8.26 -2.93
C MET A 1 8.65 7.83 -2.38
N LYS A 2 7.48 8.20 -2.94
CA LYS A 2 6.20 7.62 -2.47
C LYS A 2 5.82 6.38 -3.28
N ALA A 3 5.39 5.32 -2.61
CA ALA A 3 4.87 4.11 -3.21
C ALA A 3 3.45 3.83 -2.71
N ALA A 4 2.66 3.10 -3.49
CA ALA A 4 1.30 2.77 -3.13
C ALA A 4 0.95 1.33 -3.54
N VAL A 5 0.15 0.68 -2.70
CA VAL A 5 -0.44 -0.65 -2.97
C VAL A 5 -1.94 -0.59 -2.76
N ALA A 6 -2.71 -1.19 -3.67
CA ALA A 6 -4.16 -1.29 -3.56
C ALA A 6 -4.53 -2.73 -3.23
N LEU A 7 -5.21 -2.93 -2.10
CA LEU A 7 -5.59 -4.27 -1.61
C LEU A 7 -7.11 -4.36 -1.41
N PRO A 8 -7.71 -5.53 -1.70
CA PRO A 8 -9.11 -5.77 -1.40
C PRO A 8 -9.33 -5.78 0.12
N ALA A 9 -10.40 -5.13 0.56
CA ALA A 9 -10.74 -4.92 1.96
C ALA A 9 -12.21 -5.31 2.23
N PRO A 10 -12.58 -6.59 2.03
CA PRO A 10 -13.96 -7.06 2.23
C PRO A 10 -14.50 -6.73 3.63
N ASP A 11 -13.64 -6.83 4.64
CA ASP A 11 -13.96 -6.57 6.04
C ASP A 11 -13.47 -5.18 6.51
N GLY A 12 -13.13 -4.29 5.58
CA GLY A 12 -12.56 -2.97 5.88
C GLY A 12 -11.09 -3.02 6.31
N LEU A 13 -10.65 -2.01 7.07
CA LEU A 13 -9.28 -1.93 7.58
C LEU A 13 -9.09 -2.87 8.77
N THR A 14 -8.41 -3.98 8.55
CA THR A 14 -8.05 -4.95 9.60
C THR A 14 -6.54 -4.95 9.85
N GLU A 15 -6.12 -5.44 11.01
CA GLU A 15 -4.70 -5.59 11.34
C GLU A 15 -3.98 -6.51 10.35
N ALA A 16 -4.62 -7.62 9.94
CA ALA A 16 -4.09 -8.52 8.93
C ALA A 16 -3.90 -7.83 7.58
N LEU A 17 -4.85 -6.97 7.18
CA LEU A 17 -4.74 -6.20 5.95
C LEU A 17 -3.62 -5.15 6.03
N MET A 18 -3.47 -4.48 7.18
CA MET A 18 -2.37 -3.55 7.42
C MET A 18 -1.00 -4.26 7.36
N GLY A 19 -0.87 -5.42 8.01
CA GLY A 19 0.34 -6.23 7.95
C GLY A 19 0.69 -6.67 6.52
N LYS A 20 -0.32 -7.04 5.73
CA LYS A 20 -0.14 -7.35 4.31
C LYS A 20 0.27 -6.12 3.51
N ALA A 21 -0.31 -4.95 3.76
CA ALA A 21 0.07 -3.72 3.09
C ALA A 21 1.54 -3.35 3.37
N ILE A 22 1.97 -3.44 4.62
CA ILE A 22 3.38 -3.24 5.02
C ILE A 22 4.29 -4.22 4.28
N TYR A 23 3.93 -5.50 4.24
CA TYR A 23 4.70 -6.52 3.54
C TYR A 23 4.85 -6.21 2.04
N GLU A 24 3.76 -5.85 1.35
CA GLU A 24 3.81 -5.50 -0.07
C GLU A 24 4.61 -4.21 -0.34
N LEU A 25 4.48 -3.19 0.51
CA LEU A 25 5.29 -1.97 0.43
C LEU A 25 6.78 -2.26 0.66
N GLY A 26 7.09 -3.15 1.60
CA GLY A 26 8.46 -3.58 1.93
C GLY A 26 9.20 -4.26 0.78
N LYS A 27 8.47 -4.81 -0.21
CA LYS A 27 9.07 -5.35 -1.44
C LYS A 27 9.61 -4.27 -2.38
N LEU A 28 9.08 -3.05 -2.28
CA LEU A 28 9.43 -1.92 -3.14
C LEU A 28 10.58 -1.09 -2.56
N GLY A 29 10.78 -1.15 -1.25
CA GLY A 29 11.80 -0.41 -0.52
C GLY A 29 11.58 -0.48 0.98
N THR A 30 12.49 0.12 1.75
CA THR A 30 12.32 0.28 3.19
C THR A 30 11.39 1.46 3.46
N ILE A 31 10.34 1.27 4.27
CA ILE A 31 9.47 2.37 4.70
C ILE A 31 10.33 3.35 5.53
N GLU A 32 10.30 4.64 5.19
CA GLU A 32 11.02 5.67 5.94
C GLU A 32 10.47 5.73 7.38
N GLU A 33 11.34 5.80 8.38
CA GLU A 33 10.91 6.00 9.78
C GLU A 33 11.06 7.47 10.19
N GLY A 34 10.17 7.94 11.07
CA GLY A 34 10.25 9.28 11.66
C GLY A 34 8.89 9.97 11.80
N PRO A 35 8.85 11.14 12.47
CA PRO A 35 7.61 11.84 12.82
C PRO A 35 6.77 12.31 11.61
N VAL A 36 7.39 12.39 10.43
CA VAL A 36 6.74 12.79 9.16
C VAL A 36 6.87 11.70 8.08
N GLY A 37 7.83 10.77 8.21
CA GLY A 37 8.19 9.77 7.19
C GLY A 37 7.57 8.38 7.36
N GLY A 38 7.12 8.02 8.57
CA GLY A 38 6.65 6.66 8.89
C GLY A 38 5.15 6.41 8.86
N ALA A 39 4.34 7.38 8.41
CA ALA A 39 2.90 7.20 8.35
C ALA A 39 2.49 6.46 7.07
N ILE A 40 1.72 5.38 7.22
CA ILE A 40 1.00 4.75 6.12
C ILE A 40 -0.35 5.46 5.97
N GLU A 41 -0.50 6.19 4.88
CA GLU A 41 -1.75 6.86 4.54
C GLU A 41 -2.71 5.83 3.92
N VAL A 42 -3.95 5.76 4.41
CA VAL A 42 -4.96 4.79 3.95
C VAL A 42 -6.13 5.52 3.33
N PHE A 43 -6.48 5.16 2.10
CA PHE A 43 -7.58 5.75 1.34
C PHE A 43 -8.51 4.69 0.79
N THR A 44 -9.81 4.90 0.88
CA THR A 44 -10.77 4.13 0.09
C THR A 44 -10.65 4.54 -1.37
N ILE A 45 -10.49 3.57 -2.27
CA ILE A 45 -10.43 3.87 -3.71
C ILE A 45 -11.82 3.78 -4.36
N PRO A 46 -12.16 4.74 -5.24
CA PRO A 46 -13.40 4.69 -6.00
C PRO A 46 -13.38 3.54 -7.02
N GLU A 47 -14.57 3.12 -7.45
CA GLU A 47 -14.74 1.96 -8.34
C GLU A 47 -13.97 2.08 -9.65
N ALA A 48 -13.84 3.29 -10.21
CA ALA A 48 -13.07 3.58 -11.42
C ALA A 48 -11.55 3.32 -11.29
N MET A 49 -11.01 3.23 -10.07
CA MET A 49 -9.59 2.97 -9.80
C MET A 49 -9.33 1.52 -9.37
N LYS A 50 -10.37 0.69 -9.28
CA LYS A 50 -10.20 -0.73 -8.94
C LYS A 50 -9.50 -1.46 -10.09
N PRO A 51 -8.69 -2.49 -9.78
CA PRO A 51 -8.04 -3.28 -10.82
C PRO A 51 -9.08 -3.94 -11.76
N PRO A 52 -8.76 -4.12 -13.05
CA PRO A 52 -9.67 -4.76 -14.00
C PRO A 52 -10.08 -6.15 -13.53
N GLY A 53 -11.39 -6.45 -13.55
CA GLY A 53 -11.93 -7.73 -13.10
C GLY A 53 -12.18 -7.84 -11.59
N ALA A 54 -11.93 -6.78 -10.81
CA ALA A 54 -12.36 -6.72 -9.42
C ALA A 54 -13.90 -6.78 -9.31
N PRO A 55 -14.47 -7.54 -8.35
CA PRO A 55 -15.91 -7.53 -8.12
C PRO A 55 -16.41 -6.11 -7.80
N LYS A 56 -17.54 -5.71 -8.40
CA LYS A 56 -18.09 -4.35 -8.30
C LYS A 56 -18.25 -3.87 -6.85
N GLU A 57 -18.77 -4.73 -5.99
CA GLU A 57 -19.07 -4.41 -4.59
C GLU A 57 -17.89 -4.63 -3.63
N LEU A 58 -16.77 -5.22 -4.08
CA LEU A 58 -15.63 -5.47 -3.20
C LEU A 58 -14.93 -4.15 -2.86
N PRO A 59 -14.85 -3.74 -1.58
CA PRO A 59 -14.12 -2.54 -1.19
C PRO A 59 -12.62 -2.73 -1.42
N PHE A 60 -11.93 -1.64 -1.74
CA PHE A 60 -10.47 -1.63 -1.82
C PHE A 60 -9.93 -0.46 -1.03
N LEU A 61 -8.79 -0.70 -0.37
CA LEU A 61 -8.02 0.32 0.31
C LEU A 61 -6.68 0.48 -0.40
N ARG A 62 -6.27 1.73 -0.59
CA ARG A 62 -4.96 2.12 -1.07
C ARG A 62 -4.12 2.58 0.10
N PHE A 63 -2.97 1.95 0.24
CA PHE A 63 -1.97 2.25 1.26
C PHE A 63 -0.82 2.97 0.59
N VAL A 64 -0.44 4.13 1.11
CA VAL A 64 0.63 4.97 0.56
C VAL A 64 1.67 5.21 1.64
N ALA A 65 2.95 5.00 1.30
CA ALA A 65 4.06 5.24 2.21
C ALA A 65 5.24 5.87 1.47
N SER A 66 6.05 6.62 2.22
CA SER A 66 7.36 7.07 1.76
C SER A 66 8.37 5.94 1.95
N LEU A 67 9.07 5.59 0.87
CA LEU A 67 10.07 4.53 0.82
C LEU A 67 11.46 5.06 0.46
N ILE A 68 12.47 4.44 1.08
CA ILE A 68 13.87 4.41 0.65
C ILE A 68 14.01 3.22 -0.32
N PRO A 69 14.30 3.46 -1.62
CA PRO A 69 14.40 2.39 -2.60
C PRO A 69 15.64 1.52 -2.35
N TYR A 70 15.52 0.22 -2.61
CA TYR A 70 16.70 -0.65 -2.61
C TYR A 70 17.62 -0.30 -3.78
N VAL A 71 18.90 -0.06 -3.48
CA VAL A 71 19.90 0.21 -4.51
C VAL A 71 20.43 -1.13 -5.01
N VAL A 72 20.13 -1.49 -6.26
CA VAL A 72 20.78 -2.63 -6.91
C VAL A 72 22.13 -2.14 -7.47
N PRO A 73 23.27 -2.70 -7.06
CA PRO A 73 24.56 -2.34 -7.65
C PRO A 73 24.52 -2.59 -9.16
N ARG A 74 24.91 -1.61 -9.98
CA ARG A 74 25.16 -1.87 -11.41
C ARG A 74 26.41 -2.74 -11.50
N ALA A 75 26.25 -3.95 -12.05
CA ALA A 75 27.35 -4.80 -12.50
C ALA A 75 28.04 -4.19 -13.72
#